data_AF-A0A7S3USX4-F1
#
_entry.id   AF-A0A7S3USX4-F1
#
_cell.length_a   1.000
_cell.length_b   1.000
_cell.length_c   1.000
_cell.angle_alpha   90.00
_cell.angle_beta   90.00
_cell.angle_gamma   90.00
#
_symmetry.space_group_name_H-M   'P 1'
#
loop_
_entity.id
_entity.type
_entity.pdbx_description
1 polymer ?
#
loop_
_entity_poly.entity_id
_entity_poly.type
_entity_poly.pdbx_seq_one_letter_code
_entity_poly.pdbx_strand_id
1 'polypeptide(L)'
;GGGGGGAPFAARLALGHATDLLAFCVRQHTYRMKYFVLRNNIVARVLRLLRYRDKFLKLAAVRFIRACVGIKDDFYNRYLVKNNLLAPVLDMFKDQKQQDTLINSTIIEMVEFIRSENIKILIENIHEKYEGAFHDVTYVTVFTDLKLKYDQNRDFSENKGKIQDDQNKGTASSTKRRKYLESQQEESYFDASDDEEESGSKGSGGT
;
A
#
# COMPACT_ATOMS: atom_id res chain seq x y z
N GLY A 1 -14.74 -37.55 -26.72
CA GLY A 1 -15.70 -37.14 -25.66
C GLY A 1 -15.16 -35.87 -25.03
N GLY A 2 -15.91 -34.81 -24.77
CA GLY A 2 -17.35 -34.66 -24.52
C GLY A 2 -17.45 -33.75 -23.29
N GLY A 3 -18.16 -32.61 -23.40
CA GLY A 3 -18.52 -31.80 -22.23
C GLY A 3 -18.07 -30.33 -22.20
N GLY A 4 -18.18 -29.58 -23.31
CA GLY A 4 -18.06 -28.12 -23.30
C GLY A 4 -19.37 -27.44 -22.90
N GLY A 5 -19.84 -27.65 -21.66
CA GLY A 5 -21.03 -27.00 -21.10
C GLY A 5 -20.80 -25.50 -20.87
N GLY A 6 -20.74 -24.72 -21.94
CA GLY A 6 -20.74 -23.26 -21.87
C GLY A 6 -22.10 -22.77 -21.38
N ALA A 7 -22.11 -21.84 -20.42
CA ALA A 7 -23.34 -21.20 -19.98
C ALA A 7 -24.11 -20.62 -21.20
N PRO A 8 -25.46 -20.69 -21.20
CA PRO A 8 -26.28 -20.15 -22.28
C PRO A 8 -25.87 -18.71 -22.63
N PHE A 9 -25.97 -18.32 -23.90
CA PHE A 9 -25.59 -16.97 -24.36
C PHE A 9 -26.23 -15.86 -23.51
N ALA A 10 -27.52 -16.00 -23.21
CA ALA A 10 -28.24 -15.08 -22.32
C ALA A 10 -27.64 -15.00 -20.90
N ALA A 11 -27.19 -16.12 -20.34
CA ALA A 11 -26.55 -16.15 -19.02
C ALA A 11 -25.19 -15.43 -19.03
N ARG A 12 -24.41 -15.57 -20.11
CA ARG A 12 -23.14 -14.84 -20.27
C ARG A 12 -23.37 -13.33 -20.42
N LEU A 13 -24.38 -12.92 -21.18
CA LEU A 13 -24.74 -11.51 -21.31
C LEU A 13 -25.17 -10.91 -19.97
N ALA A 14 -26.03 -11.61 -19.22
CA ALA A 14 -26.46 -11.20 -17.88
C ALA A 14 -25.28 -11.06 -16.91
N LEU A 15 -24.33 -12.00 -16.92
CA LEU A 15 -23.12 -11.91 -16.11
C LEU A 15 -22.26 -10.69 -16.45
N GLY A 16 -22.12 -10.37 -17.74
CA GLY A 16 -21.39 -9.19 -18.19
C GLY A 16 -22.04 -7.90 -17.69
N HIS A 17 -23.34 -7.74 -17.91
CA HIS A 17 -24.08 -6.56 -17.43
C HIS A 17 -24.10 -6.43 -15.91
N ALA A 18 -24.27 -7.55 -15.18
CA ALA A 18 -24.18 -7.55 -13.72
C ALA A 18 -22.79 -7.10 -13.26
N THR A 19 -21.72 -7.52 -13.95
CA THR A 19 -20.34 -7.12 -13.63
C THR A 19 -20.10 -5.64 -13.91
N ASP A 20 -20.61 -5.10 -15.02
CA ASP A 20 -20.54 -3.67 -15.32
C ASP A 20 -21.33 -2.82 -14.31
N LEU A 21 -22.51 -3.30 -13.89
CA LEU A 21 -23.29 -2.66 -12.84
C LEU A 21 -22.53 -2.66 -11.50
N LEU A 22 -21.91 -3.79 -11.13
CA LEU A 22 -21.05 -3.85 -9.95
C LEU A 22 -19.89 -2.85 -10.03
N ALA A 23 -19.25 -2.71 -11.20
CA ALA A 23 -18.18 -1.75 -11.42
C ALA A 23 -18.68 -0.29 -11.28
N PHE A 24 -19.89 0.00 -11.76
CA PHE A 24 -20.55 1.27 -11.54
C PHE A 24 -20.82 1.53 -10.05
N CYS A 25 -21.43 0.58 -9.33
CA CYS A 25 -21.70 0.71 -7.89
C CYS A 25 -20.42 0.90 -7.08
N VAL A 26 -19.32 0.25 -7.46
CA VAL A 26 -18.01 0.45 -6.82
C VAL A 26 -17.55 1.91 -6.94
N ARG A 27 -17.69 2.52 -8.13
CA ARG A 27 -17.32 3.92 -8.35
C ARG A 27 -18.24 4.90 -7.62
N GLN A 28 -19.55 4.66 -7.62
CA GLN A 28 -20.54 5.59 -7.06
C GLN A 28 -20.73 5.47 -5.55
N HIS A 29 -20.49 4.28 -4.98
CA HIS A 29 -20.78 3.99 -3.58
C HIS A 29 -19.55 3.45 -2.83
N THR A 30 -18.36 3.89 -3.24
CA THR A 30 -17.02 3.60 -2.69
C THR A 30 -17.02 2.87 -1.35
N TYR A 31 -17.36 3.56 -0.25
CA TYR A 31 -17.32 3.04 1.11
C TYR A 31 -18.29 1.86 1.35
N ARG A 32 -19.56 2.01 0.97
CA ARG A 32 -20.59 0.97 1.19
C ARG A 32 -20.28 -0.26 0.33
N MET A 33 -19.89 -0.02 -0.91
CA MET A 33 -19.57 -1.10 -1.85
C MET A 33 -18.29 -1.83 -1.47
N LYS A 34 -17.30 -1.15 -0.86
CA LYS A 34 -16.09 -1.78 -0.31
C LYS A 34 -16.43 -2.93 0.64
N TYR A 35 -17.25 -2.70 1.66
CA TYR A 35 -17.61 -3.76 2.61
C TYR A 35 -18.39 -4.90 1.97
N PHE A 36 -19.31 -4.57 1.05
CA PHE A 36 -20.05 -5.58 0.32
C PHE A 36 -19.13 -6.47 -0.52
N VAL A 37 -18.20 -5.87 -1.26
CA VAL A 37 -17.24 -6.58 -2.12
C VAL A 37 -16.32 -7.48 -1.30
N LEU A 38 -15.77 -6.95 -0.20
CA LEU A 38 -14.87 -7.68 0.68
C LEU A 38 -15.58 -8.84 1.38
N ARG A 39 -16.72 -8.59 2.03
CA ARG A 39 -17.46 -9.61 2.78
C ARG A 39 -17.90 -10.78 1.91
N ASN A 40 -18.25 -10.52 0.66
CA ASN A 40 -18.78 -11.54 -0.26
C ASN A 40 -17.72 -12.10 -1.22
N ASN A 41 -16.44 -11.72 -1.08
CA ASN A 41 -15.35 -12.12 -1.97
C ASN A 41 -15.67 -11.87 -3.45
N ILE A 42 -16.32 -10.74 -3.76
CA ILE A 42 -16.84 -10.46 -5.11
C ILE A 42 -15.72 -10.40 -6.13
N VAL A 43 -14.57 -9.81 -5.78
CA VAL A 43 -13.39 -9.73 -6.67
C VAL A 43 -12.97 -11.11 -7.15
N ALA A 44 -12.79 -12.07 -6.24
CA ALA A 44 -12.38 -13.42 -6.60
C ALA A 44 -13.43 -14.16 -7.45
N ARG A 45 -14.73 -13.86 -7.27
CA ARG A 45 -15.80 -14.42 -8.10
C ARG A 45 -15.79 -13.82 -9.51
N VAL A 46 -15.64 -12.51 -9.63
CA VAL A 46 -15.56 -11.80 -10.91
C VAL A 46 -14.33 -12.24 -11.71
N LEU A 47 -13.18 -12.45 -11.06
CA LEU A 47 -11.97 -12.92 -11.74
C LEU A 47 -12.13 -14.31 -12.39
N ARG A 48 -13.09 -15.14 -11.95
CA ARG A 48 -13.39 -16.42 -12.63
C ARG A 48 -13.92 -16.20 -14.04
N LEU A 49 -14.50 -15.03 -14.34
CA LEU A 49 -14.98 -14.68 -15.67
C LEU A 49 -13.84 -14.62 -16.69
N LEU A 50 -12.59 -14.40 -16.25
CA LEU A 50 -11.42 -14.38 -17.13
C LEU A 50 -11.13 -15.74 -17.79
N ARG A 51 -11.67 -16.85 -17.23
CA ARG A 51 -11.53 -18.20 -17.77
C ARG A 51 -12.43 -18.47 -18.98
N TYR A 52 -13.47 -17.67 -19.20
CA TYR A 52 -14.33 -17.83 -20.37
C TYR A 52 -13.60 -17.39 -21.64
N ARG A 53 -13.90 -18.01 -22.78
CA ARG A 53 -13.38 -17.57 -24.10
C ARG A 53 -13.98 -16.24 -24.58
N ASP A 54 -15.02 -15.76 -23.90
CA ASP A 54 -15.79 -14.59 -24.27
C ASP A 54 -15.03 -13.29 -23.92
N LYS A 55 -14.66 -12.51 -24.94
CA LYS A 55 -13.94 -11.25 -24.79
C LYS A 55 -14.76 -10.20 -24.03
N PHE A 56 -16.09 -10.21 -24.14
CA PHE A 56 -16.96 -9.26 -23.45
C PHE A 56 -16.94 -9.50 -21.94
N LEU A 57 -17.05 -10.76 -21.52
CA LEU A 57 -16.95 -11.13 -20.10
C LEU A 57 -15.57 -10.81 -19.51
N LYS A 58 -14.50 -11.10 -20.27
CA LYS A 58 -13.13 -10.75 -19.84
C LYS A 58 -12.99 -9.26 -19.64
N LEU A 59 -13.46 -8.46 -20.59
CA LEU A 59 -13.40 -7.00 -20.52
C LEU A 59 -14.21 -6.44 -19.33
N ALA A 60 -15.42 -6.94 -19.10
CA ALA A 60 -16.24 -6.54 -17.96
C ALA A 60 -15.53 -6.82 -16.62
N ALA A 61 -14.89 -7.99 -16.50
CA ALA A 61 -14.10 -8.31 -15.32
C ALA A 61 -12.90 -7.36 -15.12
N VAL A 62 -12.15 -7.05 -16.18
CA VAL A 62 -11.02 -6.10 -16.11
C VAL A 62 -11.51 -4.70 -15.70
N ARG A 63 -12.62 -4.22 -16.28
CA ARG A 63 -13.24 -2.93 -15.90
C ARG A 63 -13.67 -2.91 -14.43
N PHE A 64 -14.19 -4.01 -13.92
CA PHE A 64 -14.52 -4.15 -12.51
C PHE A 64 -13.27 -4.05 -11.61
N ILE A 65 -12.18 -4.73 -11.96
CA ILE A 65 -10.91 -4.61 -11.21
C ILE A 65 -10.37 -3.18 -11.26
N ARG A 66 -10.39 -2.56 -12.45
CA ARG A 66 -10.00 -1.16 -12.62
C ARG A 66 -10.82 -0.20 -11.75
N ALA A 67 -12.14 -0.43 -11.62
CA ALA A 67 -13.00 0.33 -10.73
C ALA A 67 -12.62 0.16 -9.25
N CYS A 68 -12.23 -1.06 -8.85
CA CYS A 68 -11.78 -1.34 -7.49
C CYS A 68 -10.47 -0.61 -7.15
N VAL A 69 -9.49 -0.67 -8.05
CA VAL A 69 -8.23 0.08 -7.93
C VAL A 69 -8.49 1.60 -7.89
N GLY A 70 -9.47 2.07 -8.68
CA GLY A 70 -9.88 3.47 -8.74
C GLY A 70 -10.40 4.07 -7.43
N ILE A 71 -10.77 3.25 -6.44
CA ILE A 71 -11.16 3.75 -5.11
C ILE A 71 -9.96 4.36 -4.38
N LYS A 72 -8.74 3.91 -4.67
CA LYS A 72 -7.50 4.37 -4.02
C LYS A 72 -7.50 4.19 -2.49
N ASP A 73 -8.22 3.19 -2.00
CA ASP A 73 -8.31 2.87 -0.57
C ASP A 73 -7.21 1.88 -0.15
N ASP A 74 -6.41 2.27 0.84
CA ASP A 74 -5.27 1.49 1.32
C ASP A 74 -5.64 0.08 1.81
N PHE A 75 -6.74 -0.05 2.56
CA PHE A 75 -7.18 -1.35 3.06
C PHE A 75 -7.59 -2.24 1.88
N TYR A 76 -8.26 -1.65 0.90
CA TYR A 76 -8.69 -2.37 -0.27
C TYR A 76 -7.52 -2.80 -1.15
N ASN A 77 -6.52 -1.92 -1.35
CA ASN A 77 -5.30 -2.24 -2.08
C ASN A 77 -4.50 -3.35 -1.39
N ARG A 78 -4.38 -3.33 -0.06
CA ARG A 78 -3.79 -4.44 0.72
C ARG A 78 -4.53 -5.75 0.52
N TYR A 79 -5.87 -5.71 0.49
CA TYR A 79 -6.67 -6.91 0.19
C TYR A 79 -6.39 -7.46 -1.22
N LEU A 80 -6.27 -6.59 -2.23
CA LEU A 80 -5.95 -7.01 -3.60
C LEU A 80 -4.57 -7.70 -3.66
N VAL A 81 -3.57 -7.11 -3.02
CA VAL A 81 -2.19 -7.64 -2.99
C VAL A 81 -2.10 -8.95 -2.20
N LYS A 82 -2.65 -8.97 -0.97
CA LYS A 82 -2.61 -10.14 -0.09
C LYS A 82 -3.22 -11.39 -0.73
N ASN A 83 -4.28 -11.21 -1.51
CA ASN A 83 -4.98 -12.31 -2.18
C ASN A 83 -4.55 -12.51 -3.64
N ASN A 84 -3.49 -11.82 -4.08
CA ASN A 84 -2.95 -11.89 -5.44
C ASN A 84 -4.01 -11.66 -6.55
N LEU A 85 -4.93 -10.71 -6.34
CA LEU A 85 -6.12 -10.54 -7.17
C LEU A 85 -5.85 -9.75 -8.46
N LEU A 86 -4.71 -9.07 -8.57
CA LEU A 86 -4.26 -8.47 -9.83
C LEU A 86 -3.63 -9.49 -10.78
N ALA A 87 -3.08 -10.60 -10.26
CA ALA A 87 -2.33 -11.55 -11.06
C ALA A 87 -3.11 -12.11 -12.25
N PRO A 88 -4.37 -12.59 -12.11
CA PRO A 88 -5.11 -13.14 -13.25
C PRO A 88 -5.36 -12.13 -14.38
N VAL A 89 -5.38 -10.83 -14.06
CA VAL A 89 -5.53 -9.76 -15.06
C VAL A 89 -4.21 -9.54 -15.80
N LEU A 90 -3.10 -9.48 -15.06
CA LEU A 90 -1.77 -9.24 -15.63
C LEU A 90 -1.24 -10.47 -16.38
N ASP A 91 -1.53 -11.68 -15.92
CA ASP A 91 -1.18 -12.92 -16.62
C ASP A 91 -1.87 -13.00 -17.99
N MET A 92 -3.13 -12.57 -18.06
CA MET A 92 -3.85 -12.48 -19.33
C MET A 92 -3.18 -11.50 -20.31
N PHE A 93 -2.57 -10.43 -19.81
CA PHE A 93 -1.79 -9.52 -20.65
C PHE A 93 -0.51 -10.20 -21.17
N LYS A 94 0.21 -10.96 -20.33
CA LYS A 94 1.41 -11.73 -20.75
C LYS A 94 1.10 -12.74 -21.84
N ASP A 95 0.00 -13.48 -21.67
CA ASP A 95 -0.37 -14.56 -22.58
C ASP A 95 -0.75 -14.05 -23.98
N GLN A 96 -1.13 -12.77 -24.10
CA GLN A 96 -1.50 -12.14 -25.35
C GLN A 96 -0.31 -11.43 -25.99
N LYS A 97 0.58 -12.21 -26.63
CA LYS A 97 1.86 -11.74 -27.20
C LYS A 97 1.77 -10.54 -28.16
N GLN A 98 0.67 -10.32 -28.85
CA GLN A 98 0.38 -9.10 -29.61
C GLN A 98 -0.97 -9.26 -30.27
N GLN A 99 -1.98 -8.52 -29.81
CA GLN A 99 -3.02 -7.88 -30.63
C GLN A 99 -3.57 -6.74 -29.79
N ASP A 100 -3.70 -5.55 -30.38
CA ASP A 100 -4.34 -4.38 -29.79
C ASP A 100 -5.81 -4.67 -29.49
N THR A 101 -6.06 -5.44 -28.43
CA THR A 101 -7.39 -5.71 -27.95
C THR A 101 -7.75 -4.64 -26.94
N LEU A 102 -9.03 -4.28 -26.92
CA LEU A 102 -9.60 -3.39 -25.91
C LEU A 102 -9.26 -3.84 -24.48
N ILE A 103 -9.06 -5.15 -24.26
CA ILE A 103 -8.62 -5.71 -22.99
C ILE A 103 -7.20 -5.24 -22.65
N ASN A 104 -6.25 -5.40 -23.57
CA ASN A 104 -4.86 -4.96 -23.37
C ASN A 104 -4.78 -3.45 -23.11
N SER A 105 -5.49 -2.64 -23.90
CA SER A 105 -5.55 -1.18 -23.67
C SER A 105 -6.15 -0.83 -22.30
N THR A 106 -7.16 -1.57 -21.84
CA THR A 106 -7.75 -1.36 -20.50
C THR A 106 -6.77 -1.76 -19.39
N ILE A 107 -5.98 -2.81 -19.57
CA ILE A 107 -4.95 -3.22 -18.59
C ILE A 107 -3.83 -2.19 -18.53
N ILE A 108 -3.35 -1.73 -19.68
CA ILE A 108 -2.32 -0.68 -19.77
C ILE A 108 -2.82 0.60 -19.09
N GLU A 109 -4.06 1.02 -19.37
CA GLU A 109 -4.66 2.18 -18.67
C GLU A 109 -4.74 1.97 -17.15
N MET A 110 -5.08 0.76 -16.70
CA MET A 110 -5.12 0.45 -15.26
C MET A 110 -3.74 0.56 -14.61
N VAL A 111 -2.70 0.04 -15.26
CA VAL A 111 -1.31 0.13 -14.77
C VAL A 111 -0.83 1.58 -14.78
N GLU A 112 -1.16 2.33 -15.84
CA GLU A 112 -0.86 3.74 -15.95
C GLU A 112 -1.54 4.56 -14.86
N PHE A 113 -2.81 4.26 -14.54
CA PHE A 113 -3.50 4.87 -13.41
C PHE A 113 -2.84 4.57 -12.06
N ILE A 114 -2.42 3.32 -11.84
CA ILE A 114 -1.69 2.93 -10.61
C ILE A 114 -0.40 3.74 -10.45
N ARG A 115 0.34 3.92 -11.56
CA ARG A 115 1.57 4.70 -11.62
C ARG A 115 1.32 6.18 -11.36
N SER A 116 0.36 6.78 -12.06
CA SER A 116 0.09 8.22 -12.00
C SER A 116 -0.45 8.66 -10.63
N GLU A 117 -1.33 7.86 -10.03
CA GLU A 117 -1.86 8.09 -8.67
C GLU A 117 -0.87 7.66 -7.57
N ASN A 118 0.30 7.12 -7.96
CA ASN A 118 1.34 6.65 -7.08
C ASN A 118 0.85 5.67 -5.99
N ILE A 119 0.05 4.67 -6.38
CA ILE A 119 -0.47 3.66 -5.43
C ILE A 119 0.65 2.68 -5.08
N LYS A 120 1.52 3.08 -4.15
CA LYS A 120 2.82 2.44 -3.86
C LYS A 120 2.76 0.93 -3.69
N ILE A 121 1.84 0.41 -2.89
CA ILE A 121 1.69 -1.02 -2.63
C ILE A 121 1.35 -1.83 -3.89
N LEU A 122 0.62 -1.23 -4.84
CA LEU A 122 0.30 -1.87 -6.11
C LEU A 122 1.48 -1.76 -7.09
N ILE A 123 2.16 -0.61 -7.13
CA ILE A 123 3.38 -0.43 -7.94
C ILE A 123 4.43 -1.48 -7.56
N GLU A 124 4.71 -1.61 -6.27
CA GLU A 124 5.63 -2.61 -5.71
C GLU A 124 5.20 -4.03 -6.09
N ASN A 125 3.94 -4.39 -5.84
CA ASN A 125 3.43 -5.72 -6.15
C ASN A 125 3.51 -6.08 -7.64
N ILE A 126 3.23 -5.11 -8.53
CA ILE A 126 3.29 -5.31 -9.97
C ILE A 126 4.75 -5.46 -10.41
N HIS A 127 5.63 -4.56 -9.99
CA HIS A 127 7.04 -4.59 -10.39
C HIS A 127 7.70 -5.90 -9.98
N GLU A 128 7.62 -6.28 -8.70
CA GLU A 128 8.28 -7.48 -8.16
C GLU A 128 7.88 -8.79 -8.85
N LYS A 129 6.63 -8.89 -9.34
CA LYS A 129 6.10 -10.12 -9.93
C LYS A 129 6.10 -10.14 -11.45
N TYR A 130 6.13 -8.97 -12.09
CA TYR A 130 5.86 -8.85 -13.52
C TYR A 130 6.96 -8.12 -14.32
N GLU A 131 8.02 -7.61 -13.69
CA GLU A 131 9.11 -6.90 -14.38
C GLU A 131 9.62 -7.65 -15.62
N GLY A 132 10.00 -8.93 -15.46
CA GLY A 132 10.55 -9.72 -16.57
C GLY A 132 9.57 -9.93 -17.73
N ALA A 133 8.26 -9.89 -17.48
CA ALA A 133 7.26 -10.04 -18.52
C ALA A 133 6.94 -8.72 -19.25
N PHE A 134 7.22 -7.58 -18.62
CA PHE A 134 7.03 -6.28 -19.23
C PHE A 134 8.26 -5.77 -19.96
N HIS A 135 9.44 -6.35 -19.71
CA HIS A 135 10.68 -6.01 -20.42
C HIS A 135 10.53 -6.13 -21.95
N ASP A 136 9.79 -7.13 -22.42
CA ASP A 136 9.60 -7.38 -23.85
C ASP A 136 8.51 -6.48 -24.49
N VAL A 137 7.84 -5.65 -23.69
CA VAL A 137 6.72 -4.80 -24.12
C VAL A 137 7.26 -3.43 -24.50
N THR A 138 7.67 -3.27 -25.76
CA THR A 138 8.34 -2.05 -26.25
C THR A 138 7.41 -1.02 -26.89
N TYR A 139 6.16 -1.38 -27.16
CA TYR A 139 5.21 -0.52 -27.88
C TYR A 139 4.51 0.52 -26.98
N VAL A 140 4.69 0.45 -25.65
CA VAL A 140 4.18 1.44 -24.68
C VAL A 140 5.24 1.77 -23.64
N THR A 141 5.26 3.02 -23.17
CA THR A 141 6.22 3.47 -22.14
C THR A 141 5.78 3.16 -20.72
N VAL A 142 4.49 2.85 -20.51
CA VAL A 142 3.85 2.70 -19.19
C VAL A 142 4.63 1.78 -18.25
N PHE A 143 5.18 0.68 -18.75
CA PHE A 143 5.92 -0.28 -17.91
C PHE A 143 7.32 0.20 -17.55
N THR A 144 8.01 0.88 -18.46
CA THR A 144 9.28 1.56 -18.19
C THR A 144 9.08 2.67 -17.16
N ASP A 145 8.02 3.46 -17.33
CA ASP A 145 7.67 4.55 -16.41
C ASP A 145 7.24 4.01 -15.04
N LEU A 146 6.59 2.85 -14.98
CA LEU A 146 6.24 2.15 -13.74
C LEU A 146 7.50 1.73 -12.98
N LYS A 147 8.49 1.16 -13.66
CA LYS A 147 9.78 0.80 -13.07
C LYS A 147 10.50 2.02 -12.49
N LEU A 148 10.61 3.09 -13.28
CA LEU A 148 11.18 4.34 -12.78
C LEU A 148 10.46 4.85 -11.52
N LYS A 149 9.12 4.74 -11.49
CA LYS A 149 8.33 5.16 -10.33
C LYS A 149 8.54 4.26 -9.11
N TYR A 150 8.73 2.95 -9.33
CA TYR A 150 9.09 2.01 -8.27
C TYR A 150 10.43 2.39 -7.62
N ASP A 151 11.47 2.61 -8.42
CA ASP A 151 12.80 2.97 -7.94
C ASP A 151 12.75 4.26 -7.10
N GLN A 152 12.06 5.30 -7.61
CA GLN A 152 11.84 6.56 -6.88
C GLN A 152 11.13 6.36 -5.52
N ASN A 153 10.16 5.46 -5.46
CA ASN A 153 9.42 5.18 -4.22
C ASN A 153 10.28 4.43 -3.20
N ARG A 154 11.19 3.57 -3.68
CA ARG A 154 12.12 2.82 -2.84
C ARG A 154 13.19 3.73 -2.25
N ASP A 155 13.85 4.54 -3.09
CA ASP A 155 14.88 5.51 -2.65
C ASP A 155 14.33 6.48 -1.59
N PHE A 156 13.11 6.99 -1.81
CA PHE A 156 12.46 7.86 -0.84
C PHE A 156 12.20 7.17 0.51
N SER A 157 11.83 5.90 0.48
CA SER A 157 11.55 5.12 1.71
C SER A 157 12.84 4.81 2.48
N GLU A 158 13.91 4.46 1.76
CA GLU A 158 15.24 4.21 2.35
C GLU A 158 15.83 5.49 2.97
N ASN A 159 15.75 6.63 2.30
CA ASN A 159 16.21 7.92 2.84
C ASN A 159 15.39 8.36 4.06
N LYS A 160 14.07 8.15 4.06
CA LYS A 160 13.24 8.44 5.23
C LYS A 160 13.63 7.60 6.44
N GLY A 161 13.98 6.32 6.24
CA GLY A 161 14.47 5.44 7.29
C GLY A 161 15.78 5.95 7.91
N LYS A 162 16.74 6.36 7.07
CA LYS A 162 18.03 6.91 7.52
C LYS A 162 17.89 8.18 8.37
N ILE A 163 16.98 9.09 7.98
CA ILE A 163 16.72 10.32 8.74
C ILE A 163 16.11 10.00 10.12
N GLN A 164 15.19 9.05 10.21
CA GLN A 164 14.62 8.63 11.49
C GLN A 164 15.65 7.97 12.40
N ASP A 165 16.53 7.13 11.85
CA ASP A 165 17.60 6.49 12.63
C ASP A 165 18.61 7.49 13.17
N ASP A 166 18.95 8.54 12.41
CA ASP A 166 19.89 9.58 12.84
C ASP A 166 19.26 10.48 13.93
N GLN A 167 17.97 10.81 13.81
CA GLN A 167 17.24 11.52 14.86
C GLN A 167 17.12 10.70 16.16
N ASN A 168 16.95 9.38 16.07
CA ASN A 168 16.86 8.51 17.26
C ASN A 168 18.23 8.31 17.96
N LYS A 169 19.34 8.42 17.22
CA LYS A 169 20.70 8.43 17.81
C LYS A 169 20.99 9.73 18.55
N GLY A 170 20.50 10.87 18.06
CA GLY A 170 20.63 12.18 18.73
C GLY A 170 19.87 12.28 20.06
N THR A 171 18.66 11.70 20.15
CA THR A 171 17.81 11.75 21.36
C THR A 171 18.23 10.77 22.46
N ALA A 172 18.86 9.64 22.11
CA ALA A 172 19.44 8.72 23.08
C ALA A 172 20.64 9.33 23.83
N SER A 173 21.44 10.16 23.14
CA SER A 173 22.56 10.91 23.72
C SER A 173 22.10 12.03 24.66
N SER A 174 21.08 12.79 24.26
CA SER A 174 20.52 13.88 25.10
C SER A 174 19.84 13.36 26.37
N THR A 175 19.15 12.21 26.30
CA THR A 175 18.49 11.60 27.46
C THR A 175 19.49 11.12 28.51
N LYS A 176 20.60 10.50 28.09
CA LYS A 176 21.69 10.10 29.01
C LYS A 176 22.37 11.32 29.65
N ARG A 177 22.59 12.39 28.89
CA ARG A 177 23.23 13.62 29.40
C ARG A 177 22.33 14.37 30.39
N ARG A 178 21.02 14.42 30.14
CA ARG A 178 20.04 14.98 31.09
C ARG A 178 20.01 14.20 32.41
N LYS A 179 20.02 12.86 32.33
CA LYS A 179 20.00 11.99 33.51
C LYS A 179 21.28 12.10 34.36
N TYR A 180 22.44 12.31 33.72
CA TYR A 180 23.71 12.57 34.40
C TYR A 180 23.79 13.96 35.04
N LEU A 181 23.17 14.97 34.42
CA LEU A 181 23.07 16.31 35.00
C LEU A 181 22.12 16.36 36.21
N GLU A 182 21.00 15.63 36.15
CA GLU A 182 20.09 15.45 37.29
C GLU A 182 20.77 14.74 38.47
N SER A 183 21.56 13.68 38.22
CA SER A 183 22.28 12.98 39.31
C SER A 183 23.35 13.86 39.98
N GLN A 184 24.05 14.71 39.23
CA GLN A 184 25.01 15.65 39.84
C GLN A 184 24.33 16.76 40.64
N GLN A 185 23.10 17.13 40.29
CA GLN A 185 22.32 18.12 41.04
C GLN A 185 21.82 17.54 42.37
N GLU A 186 21.39 16.28 42.39
CA GLU A 186 20.99 15.57 43.62
C GLU A 186 22.17 15.37 44.59
N GLU A 187 23.37 15.06 44.09
CA GLU A 187 24.58 14.90 44.94
C GLU A 187 25.00 16.22 45.62
N SER A 188 24.81 17.37 44.95
CA SER A 188 25.15 18.69 45.53
C SER A 188 24.25 19.15 46.68
N TYR A 189 23.04 18.58 46.80
CA TYR A 189 22.11 18.91 47.88
C TYR A 189 22.42 18.16 49.18
N PHE A 190 23.13 17.03 49.10
CA PHE A 190 23.49 16.22 50.27
C PHE A 190 24.78 16.71 50.95
N ASP A 191 25.68 17.36 50.22
CA ASP A 191 26.98 17.83 50.71
C ASP A 191 26.92 19.17 51.49
N ALA A 192 25.81 19.91 51.39
CA ALA A 192 25.65 21.22 52.02
C ALA A 192 25.00 21.18 53.42
N SER A 193 24.79 19.99 53.99
CA SER A 193 23.97 19.79 55.19
C SER A 193 24.72 19.17 56.38
N ASP A 194 26.03 19.39 56.54
CA ASP A 194 26.74 18.97 57.76
C ASP A 194 27.94 19.87 58.10
N ASP A 195 27.65 21.11 58.49
CA ASP A 195 28.54 21.88 59.37
C ASP A 195 27.67 22.80 60.27
N GLU A 196 27.36 22.29 61.47
CA GLU A 196 26.59 22.97 62.51
C GLU A 196 27.40 24.04 63.28
N GLU A 197 26.62 24.88 63.96
CA GLU A 197 26.90 26.09 64.73
C GLU A 197 28.05 26.05 65.78
N GLU A 198 28.76 27.18 65.93
CA GLU A 198 29.18 27.67 67.25
C GLU A 198 29.27 29.22 67.27
N SER A 199 28.35 29.90 67.96
CA SER A 199 28.57 31.28 68.44
C SER A 199 27.98 31.43 69.84
N GLY A 200 28.87 31.67 70.81
CA GLY A 200 28.55 31.68 72.24
C GLY A 200 28.18 33.05 72.80
N SER A 201 27.87 33.07 74.10
CA SER A 201 28.06 34.26 74.94
C SER A 201 28.24 33.89 76.40
N LYS A 202 29.39 34.25 76.97
CA LYS A 202 29.67 34.27 78.41
C LYS A 202 29.43 35.69 78.93
N GLY A 203 28.45 35.80 79.82
CA GLY A 203 28.46 36.50 81.11
C GLY A 203 28.99 37.93 81.25
N SER A 204 28.22 38.76 81.96
CA SER A 204 28.79 39.72 82.91
C SER A 204 27.86 39.95 84.09
N GLY A 205 28.36 39.61 85.29
CA GLY A 205 27.85 40.08 86.57
C GLY A 205 28.36 41.49 86.84
N GLY A 206 27.54 42.29 87.54
CA GLY A 206 27.80 43.68 87.84
C GLY A 206 28.90 43.94 88.87
N THR A 207 29.26 45.21 89.00
CA THR A 207 28.89 46.09 90.13
C THR A 207 28.97 47.53 89.68
#